data_AF-A0A5N5W6B7-F1
#
_entry.id   AF-A0A5N5W6B7-F1
#
_cell.length_a   1.000
_cell.length_b   1.000
_cell.length_c   1.000
_cell.angle_alpha   90.00
_cell.angle_beta   90.00
_cell.angle_gamma   90.00
#
_symmetry.space_group_name_H-M   'P 1'
#
loop_
_entity.id
_entity.type
_entity.pdbx_description
1 polymer ?
#
loop_
_entity_poly.entity_id
_entity_poly.type
_entity_poly.pdbx_seq_one_letter_code
_entity_poly.pdbx_strand_id
1 'polypeptide(L)' 'PWSRSERVRRAGVSSFGISGTNAHVILEEAPAEVSDEVAPEPVPGAVVPWVVSGRTGEALREQARRLGAVASENSSP' A
#
# COMPACT_ATOMS: atom_id res chain seq x y z
N PRO A 1 3.87 4.81 19.61
CA PRO A 1 3.98 3.88 18.46
C PRO A 1 3.44 2.47 18.79
N TRP A 2 2.73 1.83 17.84
CA TRP A 2 2.26 0.44 17.95
C TRP A 2 3.10 -0.46 17.03
N SER A 3 4.34 -0.70 17.45
CA SER A 3 5.35 -1.45 16.68
C SER A 3 4.96 -2.92 16.51
N ARG A 4 5.46 -3.56 15.44
CA ARG A 4 5.40 -5.02 15.31
C ARG A 4 6.18 -5.66 16.48
N SER A 5 5.68 -6.81 16.92
CA SER A 5 6.30 -7.65 17.93
C SER A 5 5.98 -9.11 17.59
N GLU A 6 6.45 -10.07 18.39
CA GLU A 6 6.09 -11.48 18.24
C GLU A 6 4.57 -11.73 18.38
N ARG A 7 3.87 -10.83 19.09
CA ARG A 7 2.42 -10.92 19.23
C ARG A 7 1.73 -10.26 18.04
N VAL A 8 0.91 -11.06 17.37
CA VAL A 8 0.05 -10.62 16.28
C VAL A 8 -0.87 -9.48 16.73
N ARG A 9 -0.79 -8.35 16.03
CA ARG A 9 -1.61 -7.16 16.32
C ARG A 9 -3.05 -7.39 15.87
N ARG A 10 -4.00 -7.06 16.73
CA ARG A 10 -5.44 -7.13 16.46
C ARG A 10 -6.13 -5.85 16.89
N ALA A 11 -7.09 -5.39 16.11
CA ALA A 11 -7.93 -4.23 16.40
C ALA A 11 -9.40 -4.58 16.20
N GLY A 12 -10.27 -4.09 17.08
CA GLY A 12 -11.72 -4.16 16.90
C GLY A 12 -12.25 -2.86 16.32
N VAL A 13 -13.14 -2.96 15.34
CA VAL A 13 -13.90 -1.83 14.80
C VAL A 13 -15.38 -2.11 15.05
N SER A 14 -16.03 -1.23 15.81
CA SER A 14 -17.46 -1.30 16.09
C SER A 14 -18.19 -0.16 15.37
N SER A 15 -19.39 -0.46 14.87
CA SER A 15 -20.33 0.52 14.33
C SER A 15 -21.70 0.31 14.95
N PHE A 16 -22.31 1.39 15.43
CA PHE A 16 -23.62 1.39 16.09
C PHE A 16 -24.54 2.38 15.38
N GLY A 17 -25.51 1.86 14.63
CA GLY A 17 -26.43 2.67 13.84
C GLY A 17 -27.57 3.26 14.67
N ILE A 18 -28.03 4.46 14.31
CA ILE A 18 -29.18 5.11 14.96
C ILE A 18 -30.48 4.30 14.83
N SER A 19 -30.58 3.44 13.80
CA SER A 19 -31.69 2.50 13.62
C SER A 19 -31.67 1.32 14.61
N GLY A 20 -30.58 1.15 15.37
CA GLY A 20 -30.34 0.02 16.26
C GLY A 20 -29.60 -1.16 15.61
N THR A 21 -29.23 -1.08 14.33
CA THR A 21 -28.38 -2.11 13.70
C THR A 21 -26.91 -1.88 14.02
N ASN A 22 -26.23 -2.94 14.49
CA ASN A 22 -24.84 -2.88 14.92
C ASN A 22 -23.98 -3.85 14.11
N ALA A 23 -22.71 -3.49 13.92
CA ALA A 23 -21.70 -4.35 13.31
C ALA A 23 -20.38 -4.26 14.10
N HIS A 24 -19.67 -5.38 14.19
CA HIS A 24 -18.36 -5.44 14.81
C HIS A 24 -17.42 -6.31 13.97
N VAL A 25 -16.22 -5.81 13.70
CA VAL A 25 -15.19 -6.50 12.92
C VAL A 25 -13.90 -6.54 13.72
N ILE A 26 -13.25 -7.70 13.75
CA ILE A 26 -11.88 -7.84 14.24
C ILE A 26 -10.95 -7.85 13.04
N LEU A 27 -10.01 -6.93 13.02
CA LEU A 27 -8.90 -6.86 12.08
C LEU A 27 -7.67 -7.48 12.73
N GLU A 28 -6.99 -8.34 11.98
CA GLU A 28 -5.68 -8.90 12.34
C GLU A 28 -4.64 -8.34 11.38
N GLU A 29 -3.41 -8.14 11.85
CA GLU A 29 -2.33 -7.77 10.93
C GLU A 29 -2.11 -8.83 9.85
N ALA A 30 -1.72 -8.39 8.65
CA ALA A 30 -1.39 -9.31 7.58
C ALA A 30 -0.25 -10.25 8.01
N PRO A 31 -0.26 -11.52 7.57
CA PRO A 31 0.85 -12.45 7.75
C PRO A 31 2.18 -11.80 7.33
N ALA A 32 3.28 -12.24 7.93
CA ALA A 32 4.59 -11.87 7.41
C ALA A 32 4.70 -12.35 5.96
N GLU A 33 5.09 -11.46 5.06
CA GLU A 33 5.47 -11.86 3.70
C GLU A 33 6.69 -12.77 3.83
N VAL A 34 6.51 -14.04 3.47
CA VAL A 34 7.64 -14.96 3.33
C VAL A 34 8.32 -14.57 2.02
N SER A 35 9.38 -13.77 2.12
CA SER A 35 10.23 -13.41 0.99
C SER A 35 11.07 -14.62 0.56
N ASP A 36 10.42 -15.64 -0.01
CA ASP A 36 11.14 -16.79 -0.60
C ASP A 36 11.71 -16.47 -1.99
N GLU A 37 11.31 -15.35 -2.60
CA GLU A 37 11.98 -14.82 -3.79
C GLU A 37 13.08 -13.84 -3.37
N VAL A 38 14.34 -14.25 -3.55
CA VAL A 38 15.47 -13.32 -3.59
C VAL A 38 15.16 -12.32 -4.70
N ALA A 39 14.84 -11.08 -4.32
CA ALA A 39 14.66 -10.02 -5.30
C ALA A 39 15.92 -9.96 -6.18
N PRO A 40 15.78 -9.96 -7.51
CA PRO A 40 16.93 -9.88 -8.39
C PRO A 40 17.73 -8.61 -8.07
N GLU A 41 19.06 -8.75 -7.99
CA GLU A 41 19.96 -7.63 -7.78
C GLU A 41 19.68 -6.52 -8.81
N PRO A 42 19.59 -5.25 -8.38
CA PRO A 42 19.32 -4.14 -9.29
C PRO A 42 20.42 -4.07 -10.34
N VAL A 43 20.02 -4.13 -11.62
CA VAL A 43 20.95 -4.02 -12.75
C VAL A 43 21.28 -2.53 -12.99
N PRO A 44 22.53 -2.08 -12.83
CA PRO A 44 22.89 -0.69 -13.02
C PRO A 44 22.56 -0.21 -14.44
N GLY A 45 21.86 0.93 -14.54
CA GLY A 45 21.47 1.52 -15.82
C GLY A 45 20.27 0.84 -16.51
N ALA A 46 19.62 -0.14 -15.88
CA ALA A 46 18.38 -0.68 -16.41
C ALA A 46 17.27 0.39 -16.42
N VAL A 47 16.65 0.57 -17.59
CA VAL A 47 15.49 1.46 -17.76
C VAL A 47 14.23 0.61 -17.64
N VAL A 48 13.40 0.91 -16.64
CA VAL A 48 12.09 0.25 -16.46
C VAL A 48 10.99 1.20 -16.96
N PRO A 49 10.26 0.86 -18.04
CA PRO A 49 9.20 1.73 -18.55
C PRO A 49 8.00 1.69 -17.63
N TRP A 50 7.58 2.87 -17.15
CA TRP A 50 6.38 3.01 -16.34
C TRP A 50 5.23 3.51 -17.20
N VAL A 51 4.24 2.64 -17.40
CA VAL A 51 3.07 2.95 -18.24
C VAL A 51 1.95 3.51 -17.37
N VAL A 52 1.47 4.71 -17.73
CA VAL A 52 0.31 5.34 -17.10
C VAL A 52 -0.78 5.61 -18.13
N SER A 53 -2.04 5.54 -17.69
CA SER A 53 -3.21 5.80 -18.54
C SER A 53 -4.25 6.61 -17.78
N GLY A 54 -5.14 7.28 -18.51
CA GLY A 54 -6.27 8.00 -17.96
C GLY A 54 -7.36 8.17 -19.00
N ARG A 55 -8.63 8.13 -18.58
CA ARG A 55 -9.78 8.28 -19.49
C ARG A 55 -9.82 9.64 -20.19
N THR A 56 -9.24 10.67 -19.56
CA THR A 56 -9.13 12.03 -20.10
C THR A 56 -7.68 12.50 -19.98
N GLY A 57 -7.32 13.55 -20.73
CA GLY A 57 -6.00 14.16 -20.65
C GLY A 57 -5.67 14.71 -19.26
N GLU A 58 -6.67 15.21 -18.52
CA GLU A 58 -6.50 15.63 -17.12
C GLU A 58 -6.20 14.44 -16.20
N ALA A 59 -6.99 13.36 -16.30
CA ALA A 59 -6.79 12.16 -15.50
C ALA A 59 -5.41 11.53 -15.73
N LEU A 60 -4.92 11.54 -16.99
CA LEU A 60 -3.58 11.04 -17.32
C LEU A 60 -2.48 11.85 -16.61
N ARG A 61 -2.57 13.17 -16.62
CA ARG A 61 -1.58 14.05 -15.94
C ARG A 61 -1.58 13.83 -14.43
N GLU A 62 -2.74 13.63 -13.85
CA GLU A 62 -2.85 13.36 -12.41
C GLU A 62 -2.28 11.99 -12.03
N GLN A 63 -2.49 10.96 -12.85
CA GLN A 63 -1.84 9.66 -12.64
C GLN A 63 -0.32 9.76 -12.71
N ALA A 64 0.22 10.48 -13.71
CA ALA A 64 1.64 10.72 -13.83
C ALA A 64 2.21 11.47 -12.61
N ARG A 65 1.47 12.47 -12.08
CA ARG A 65 1.87 13.22 -10.88
C ARG A 65 1.92 12.33 -9.63
N ARG A 66 0.90 11.50 -9.41
CA ARG A 66 0.86 10.56 -8.27
C ARG A 66 2.01 9.57 -8.32
N LEU A 67 2.27 9.03 -9.51
CA LEU A 67 3.37 8.10 -9.71
C LEU A 67 4.73 8.77 -9.48
N GLY A 68 4.92 9.99 -9.96
CA GLY A 68 6.15 10.76 -9.72
C GLY A 68 6.41 11.02 -8.23
N ALA A 69 5.36 11.31 -7.44
CA ALA A 69 5.49 11.49 -6.00
C ALA A 69 6.03 10.21 -5.32
N VAL A 70 5.40 9.06 -5.60
CA VAL A 70 5.82 7.75 -5.04
C VAL A 70 7.23 7.36 -5.49
N ALA A 71 7.59 7.64 -6.75
CA ALA A 71 8.94 7.37 -7.25
C ALA A 71 9.99 8.15 -6.48
N SER A 72 9.75 9.45 -6.26
CA SER A 72 10.71 10.33 -5.60
C SER A 72 10.90 10.00 -4.12
N GLU A 73 9.85 9.58 -3.43
CA GLU A 73 9.90 9.16 -2.02
C GLU A 73 10.71 7.87 -1.84
N ASN A 74 10.57 6.92 -2.75
CA ASN A 74 11.28 5.63 -2.72
C ASN A 74 12.64 5.66 -3.44
N SER A 75 13.08 6.81 -3.94
CA SER A 75 14.39 6.99 -4.59
C SER A 75 15.53 7.31 -3.61
N SER A 76 15.23 7.46 -2.31
CA SER A 76 16.29 7.61 -1.29
C SER A 76 16.84 6.22 -0.92
N PRO A 77 18.16 6.04 -0.91
CA PRO A 77 18.79 4.80 -0.43
C PRO A 77 18.53 4.57 1.07
#